data_AF-A0A067CZQ0-F1
#
_entry.id   AF-A0A067CZQ0-F1
#
_cell.length_a   1.000
_cell.length_b   1.000
_cell.length_c   1.000
_cell.angle_alpha   90.00
_cell.angle_beta   90.00
_cell.angle_gamma   90.00
#
_symmetry.space_group_name_H-M   'P 1'
#
loop_
_entity.id
_entity.type
_entity.pdbx_description
1 polymer ?
#
loop_
_entity_poly.entity_id
_entity_poly.type
_entity_poly.pdbx_seq_one_letter_code
_entity_poly.pdbx_strand_id
1 'polypeptide(L)'
;MDSPFRSVSLILFFITTITLSTLAVAQSSTIGVQYISRLLDIQDRERAPPSVQLAAAYAVLQRLLPSHYSAFQFRIISKKQCGGEYCFILRNHPSSYIRGTPEIVISGVTGVEVLAGLHWYLRYWCGSHISWDKTGGVQVASMPKLGSFPRVQDAGVFVKRPIPLNYYQNAVTSSYTFAWWDWKRWEKEIDWMALQGINLPLAFTGQETIWQKVFQVAFC
;
A
#
# COMPACT_ATOMS: atom_id res chain seq x y z
N MET A 1 18.87 -69.58 -1.63
CA MET A 1 18.18 -69.50 -0.33
C MET A 1 18.14 -68.04 0.07
N ASP A 2 17.25 -67.28 -0.56
CA ASP A 2 16.98 -65.90 -0.17
C ASP A 2 15.97 -65.92 0.97
N SER A 3 16.38 -65.41 2.14
CA SER A 3 15.59 -65.52 3.35
C SER A 3 14.38 -64.58 3.29
N PRO A 4 13.17 -65.06 3.59
CA PRO A 4 11.95 -64.22 3.61
C PRO A 4 12.01 -63.10 4.67
N PHE A 5 12.97 -63.16 5.58
CA PHE A 5 13.20 -62.19 6.64
C PHE A 5 13.71 -60.82 6.14
N ARG A 6 14.45 -60.75 5.02
CA ARG A 6 14.94 -59.46 4.49
C ARG A 6 13.82 -58.61 3.88
N SER A 7 12.86 -59.23 3.20
CA SER A 7 11.74 -58.54 2.57
C SER A 7 10.74 -57.98 3.58
N VAL A 8 10.48 -58.67 4.69
CA VAL A 8 9.59 -58.20 5.76
C VAL A 8 10.19 -57.00 6.50
N SER A 9 11.52 -56.98 6.70
CA SER A 9 12.23 -55.87 7.35
C SER A 9 12.22 -54.59 6.50
N LEU A 10 12.39 -54.72 5.18
CA LEU A 10 12.27 -53.58 4.24
C LEU A 10 10.85 -53.02 4.17
N ILE A 11 9.83 -53.89 4.20
CA ILE A 11 8.42 -53.47 4.20
C ILE A 11 8.06 -52.76 5.51
N LEU A 12 8.52 -53.26 6.67
CA LEU A 12 8.31 -52.57 7.94
C LEU A 12 9.02 -51.21 7.99
N PHE A 13 10.23 -51.10 7.44
CA PHE A 13 10.98 -49.83 7.37
C PHE A 13 10.32 -48.81 6.42
N PHE A 14 9.73 -49.29 5.31
CA PHE A 14 8.95 -48.44 4.41
C PHE A 14 7.63 -47.99 5.03
N ILE A 15 6.95 -48.87 5.78
CA ILE A 15 5.71 -48.51 6.47
C ILE A 15 5.97 -47.53 7.62
N THR A 16 7.05 -47.70 8.40
CA THR A 16 7.40 -46.76 9.48
C THR A 16 7.88 -45.41 8.96
N THR A 17 8.55 -45.35 7.81
CA THR A 17 8.94 -44.07 7.18
C THR A 17 7.76 -43.35 6.51
N ILE A 18 6.79 -44.08 5.95
CA ILE A 18 5.54 -43.50 5.43
C ILE A 18 4.64 -43.00 6.57
N THR A 19 4.50 -43.75 7.67
CA THR A 19 3.69 -43.28 8.80
C THR A 19 4.31 -42.07 9.51
N LEU A 20 5.64 -42.01 9.62
CA LEU A 20 6.33 -40.85 10.20
C LEU A 20 6.28 -39.60 9.31
N SER A 21 6.19 -39.76 7.98
CA SER A 21 6.03 -38.63 7.04
C SER A 21 4.59 -38.14 6.88
N THR A 22 3.58 -38.97 7.22
CA THR A 22 2.17 -38.55 7.24
C THR A 22 1.73 -37.82 8.52
N LEU A 23 2.54 -37.83 9.59
CA LEU A 23 2.18 -37.26 10.90
C LEU A 23 2.78 -35.88 11.20
N ALA A 24 3.50 -35.28 10.24
CA ALA A 24 4.01 -33.91 10.35
C ALA A 24 3.24 -32.92 9.46
N VAL A 25 1.92 -33.06 9.34
CA VAL A 25 1.10 -31.90 8.97
C VAL A 25 1.06 -31.01 10.21
N ALA A 26 2.01 -30.09 10.32
CA ALA A 26 1.92 -29.00 11.28
C ALA A 26 0.55 -28.32 11.07
N GLN A 27 -0.35 -28.48 12.04
CA GLN A 27 -1.58 -27.70 12.10
C GLN A 27 -1.18 -26.24 12.33
N SER A 28 -0.83 -25.53 11.26
CA SER A 28 -0.68 -24.09 11.31
C SER A 28 -2.01 -23.52 11.77
N SER A 29 -2.00 -22.82 12.91
CA SER A 29 -3.20 -22.20 13.47
C SER A 29 -3.81 -21.25 12.43
N THR A 30 -4.98 -21.58 11.91
CA THR A 30 -5.72 -20.75 10.95
C THR A 30 -6.41 -19.55 11.63
N ILE A 31 -6.40 -19.49 12.96
CA ILE A 31 -6.97 -18.42 13.78
C ILE A 31 -6.39 -17.06 13.38
N GLY A 32 -5.07 -16.96 13.21
CA GLY A 32 -4.43 -15.73 12.76
C GLY A 32 -4.87 -15.31 11.35
N VAL A 33 -5.00 -16.28 10.44
CA VAL A 33 -5.48 -16.04 9.06
C VAL A 33 -6.92 -15.55 9.05
N GLN A 34 -7.80 -16.14 9.85
CA GLN A 34 -9.20 -15.74 9.97
C GLN A 34 -9.34 -14.33 10.56
N TYR A 35 -8.55 -13.99 11.57
CA TYR A 35 -8.57 -12.65 12.17
C TYR A 35 -8.10 -11.58 11.18
N ILE A 36 -6.99 -11.82 10.48
CA ILE A 36 -6.49 -10.91 9.45
C ILE A 36 -7.51 -10.77 8.32
N SER A 37 -8.14 -11.84 7.86
CA SER A 37 -9.19 -11.77 6.84
C SER A 37 -10.34 -10.85 7.28
N ARG A 38 -10.83 -11.02 8.51
CA ARG A 38 -11.90 -10.16 9.06
C ARG A 38 -11.49 -8.68 9.10
N LEU A 39 -10.24 -8.38 9.49
CA LEU A 39 -9.74 -7.01 9.50
C LEU A 39 -9.69 -6.41 8.10
N LEU A 40 -9.25 -7.18 7.11
CA LEU A 40 -9.23 -6.75 5.70
C LEU A 40 -10.64 -6.49 5.18
N ASP A 41 -11.61 -7.35 5.52
CA ASP A 41 -13.02 -7.17 5.15
C ASP A 41 -13.62 -5.91 5.76
N ILE A 42 -13.33 -5.64 7.04
CA ILE A 42 -13.75 -4.40 7.71
C ILE A 42 -13.11 -3.20 7.01
N GLN A 43 -11.80 -3.24 6.72
CA GLN A 43 -11.12 -2.14 6.05
C GLN A 43 -11.67 -1.89 4.63
N ASP A 44 -12.05 -2.94 3.91
CA ASP A 44 -12.71 -2.81 2.61
C ASP A 44 -14.11 -2.19 2.73
N ARG A 45 -14.87 -2.58 3.77
CA ARG A 45 -16.23 -2.09 4.01
C ARG A 45 -16.27 -0.64 4.49
N GLU A 46 -15.40 -0.28 5.42
CA GLU A 46 -15.33 1.06 6.03
C GLU A 46 -14.56 2.06 5.15
N ARG A 47 -14.16 1.67 3.95
CA ARG A 47 -13.40 2.53 3.03
C ARG A 47 -14.25 3.73 2.60
N ALA A 48 -13.62 4.90 2.58
CA ALA A 48 -14.22 6.11 2.04
C ALA A 48 -14.68 5.91 0.57
N PRO A 49 -15.76 6.58 0.12
CA PRO A 49 -16.21 6.49 -1.26
C PRO A 49 -15.13 6.86 -2.28
N PRO A 50 -15.16 6.31 -3.51
CA PRO A 50 -14.16 6.61 -4.55
C PRO A 50 -13.95 8.11 -4.82
N SER A 51 -15.02 8.90 -4.80
CA SER A 51 -14.95 10.36 -4.99
C SER A 51 -14.12 11.06 -3.92
N VAL A 52 -14.29 10.67 -2.66
CA VAL A 52 -13.53 11.22 -1.51
C VAL A 52 -12.05 10.84 -1.64
N GLN A 53 -11.76 9.60 -2.00
CA GLN A 53 -10.38 9.13 -2.19
C GLN A 53 -9.69 9.87 -3.35
N LEU A 54 -10.39 10.08 -4.46
CA LEU A 54 -9.85 10.83 -5.60
C LEU A 54 -9.62 12.30 -5.24
N ALA A 55 -10.57 12.94 -4.55
CA ALA A 55 -10.39 14.31 -4.07
C ALA A 55 -9.16 14.44 -3.16
N ALA A 56 -8.98 13.49 -2.23
CA ALA A 56 -7.78 13.44 -1.40
C ALA A 56 -6.50 13.25 -2.23
N ALA A 57 -6.49 12.33 -3.20
CA ALA A 57 -5.33 12.11 -4.06
C ALA A 57 -4.98 13.34 -4.92
N TYR A 58 -5.97 14.03 -5.48
CA TYR A 58 -5.77 15.29 -6.19
C TYR A 58 -5.27 16.40 -5.27
N ALA A 59 -5.71 16.45 -4.01
CA ALA A 59 -5.16 17.41 -3.05
C ALA A 59 -3.67 17.15 -2.77
N VAL A 60 -3.25 15.88 -2.66
CA VAL A 60 -1.81 15.52 -2.57
C VAL A 60 -1.08 15.97 -3.82
N LEU A 61 -1.61 15.69 -5.02
CA LEU A 61 -1.01 16.11 -6.28
C LEU A 61 -0.85 17.63 -6.35
N GLN A 62 -1.86 18.39 -5.92
CA GLN A 62 -1.81 19.84 -5.89
C GLN A 62 -0.73 20.37 -4.95
N ARG A 63 -0.55 19.76 -3.78
CA ARG A 63 0.52 20.13 -2.84
C ARG A 63 1.91 19.75 -3.34
N LEU A 64 2.03 18.58 -3.99
CA LEU A 64 3.32 18.04 -4.45
C LEU A 64 3.80 18.68 -5.77
N LEU A 65 2.92 18.83 -6.75
CA LEU A 65 3.22 19.28 -8.12
C LEU A 65 2.14 20.27 -8.62
N PRO A 66 2.02 21.46 -8.01
CA PRO A 66 0.97 22.43 -8.35
C PRO A 66 0.98 22.83 -9.84
N SER A 67 2.16 22.94 -10.44
CA SER A 67 2.34 23.33 -11.85
C SER A 67 2.06 22.19 -12.85
N HIS A 68 1.93 20.95 -12.37
CA HIS A 68 1.74 19.76 -13.22
C HIS A 68 0.42 19.04 -12.94
N TYR A 69 -0.48 19.66 -12.16
CA TYR A 69 -1.76 19.09 -11.77
C TYR A 69 -2.56 18.54 -12.97
N SER A 70 -2.59 19.28 -14.07
CA SER A 70 -3.34 18.91 -15.28
C SER A 70 -2.74 17.77 -16.09
N ALA A 71 -1.48 17.37 -15.83
CA ALA A 71 -0.84 16.27 -16.55
C ALA A 71 -1.38 14.89 -16.17
N PHE A 72 -2.04 14.77 -15.01
CA PHE A 72 -2.44 13.49 -14.44
C PHE A 72 -3.96 13.36 -14.35
N GLN A 73 -4.46 12.17 -14.70
CA GLN A 73 -5.83 11.77 -14.44
C GLN A 73 -5.85 10.56 -13.51
N PHE A 74 -6.52 10.71 -12.36
CA PHE A 74 -6.69 9.63 -11.40
C PHE A 74 -8.03 8.91 -11.57
N ARG A 75 -8.01 7.59 -11.38
CA ARG A 75 -9.21 6.73 -11.42
C ARG A 75 -9.17 5.70 -10.30
N ILE A 76 -10.32 5.46 -9.67
CA ILE A 76 -10.51 4.32 -8.78
C ILE A 76 -11.11 3.17 -9.59
N ILE A 77 -10.52 1.99 -9.45
CA ILE A 77 -10.96 0.76 -10.13
C ILE A 77 -11.30 -0.32 -9.10
N SER A 78 -12.14 -1.28 -9.49
CA SER A 78 -12.47 -2.42 -8.64
C SER A 78 -11.30 -3.41 -8.54
N LYS A 79 -11.16 -4.12 -7.42
CA LYS A 79 -10.22 -5.26 -7.28
C LYS A 79 -10.34 -6.30 -8.40
N LYS A 80 -11.53 -6.51 -8.97
CA LYS A 80 -11.73 -7.43 -10.12
C LYS A 80 -10.85 -7.06 -11.32
N GLN A 81 -10.68 -5.77 -11.58
CA GLN A 81 -9.80 -5.27 -12.65
C GLN A 81 -8.31 -5.44 -12.31
N CYS A 82 -7.99 -5.69 -11.04
CA CYS A 82 -6.65 -6.01 -10.53
C CYS A 82 -6.46 -7.51 -10.25
N GLY A 83 -7.34 -8.39 -10.76
CA GLY A 83 -7.25 -9.83 -10.53
C GLY A 83 -7.53 -10.25 -9.08
N GLY A 84 -8.37 -9.50 -8.37
CA GLY A 84 -8.74 -9.75 -6.97
C GLY A 84 -7.87 -9.03 -5.94
N GLU A 85 -6.76 -8.43 -6.37
CA GLU A 85 -5.74 -7.85 -5.50
C GLU A 85 -5.77 -6.31 -5.47
N TYR A 86 -4.97 -5.72 -4.58
CA TYR A 86 -4.67 -4.29 -4.63
C TYR A 86 -3.58 -4.01 -5.67
N CYS A 87 -3.85 -3.11 -6.60
CA CYS A 87 -2.90 -2.76 -7.65
C CYS A 87 -3.05 -1.30 -8.08
N PHE A 88 -2.04 -0.80 -8.80
CA PHE A 88 -2.16 0.37 -9.66
C PHE A 88 -1.77 0.05 -11.10
N ILE A 89 -2.32 0.84 -12.01
CA ILE A 89 -2.13 0.73 -13.46
C ILE A 89 -1.80 2.12 -14.02
N LEU A 90 -0.69 2.21 -14.73
CA LEU A 90 -0.25 3.41 -15.44
C LEU A 90 -0.54 3.25 -16.94
N ARG A 91 -1.16 4.26 -17.55
CA ARG A 91 -1.42 4.30 -19.00
C ARG A 91 -1.18 5.70 -19.54
N ASN A 92 -0.84 5.78 -20.82
CA ASN A 92 -0.93 7.05 -21.54
C ASN A 92 -2.40 7.45 -21.68
N HIS A 93 -2.71 8.73 -21.50
CA HIS A 93 -4.06 9.22 -21.75
C HIS A 93 -4.39 9.09 -23.25
N PRO A 94 -5.59 8.59 -23.62
CA PRO A 94 -5.95 8.38 -25.03
C PRO A 94 -5.82 9.65 -25.87
N SER A 95 -6.11 10.79 -25.28
CA SER A 95 -6.04 12.10 -25.93
C SER A 95 -4.72 12.84 -25.68
N SER A 96 -3.67 12.18 -25.17
CA SER A 96 -2.39 12.82 -24.81
C SER A 96 -1.69 13.58 -25.97
N TYR A 97 -2.09 13.32 -27.22
CA TYR A 97 -1.64 14.09 -28.38
C TYR A 97 -2.30 15.48 -28.50
N ILE A 98 -3.42 15.72 -27.80
CA ILE A 98 -4.12 17.00 -27.75
C ILE A 98 -3.52 17.85 -26.63
N ARG A 99 -2.99 19.01 -27.00
CA ARG A 99 -2.43 19.98 -26.05
C ARG A 99 -3.50 20.38 -25.02
N GLY A 100 -3.12 20.36 -23.74
CA GLY A 100 -4.00 20.75 -22.64
C GLY A 100 -4.86 19.62 -22.06
N THR A 101 -4.77 18.41 -22.61
CA THR A 101 -5.37 17.23 -21.99
C THR A 101 -4.36 16.54 -21.05
N PRO A 102 -4.83 15.73 -20.08
CA PRO A 102 -3.93 14.91 -19.28
C PRO A 102 -3.06 14.01 -20.15
N GLU A 103 -1.85 13.73 -19.67
CA GLU A 103 -0.86 12.92 -20.39
C GLU A 103 -0.84 11.49 -19.85
N ILE A 104 -0.98 11.33 -18.53
CA ILE A 104 -0.87 10.06 -17.83
C ILE A 104 -2.14 9.77 -17.04
N VAL A 105 -2.65 8.55 -17.18
CA VAL A 105 -3.77 8.02 -16.38
C VAL A 105 -3.22 7.06 -15.35
N ILE A 106 -3.52 7.31 -14.08
CA ILE A 106 -3.16 6.44 -12.96
C ILE A 106 -4.44 5.88 -12.37
N SER A 107 -4.60 4.57 -12.47
CA SER A 107 -5.75 3.85 -11.89
C SER A 107 -5.29 3.05 -10.69
N GLY A 108 -6.04 3.07 -9.60
CA GLY A 108 -5.72 2.29 -8.40
C GLY A 108 -6.96 1.75 -7.71
N VAL A 109 -6.81 0.70 -6.90
CA VAL A 109 -7.94 0.13 -6.15
C VAL A 109 -8.41 1.09 -5.05
N THR A 110 -7.49 1.81 -4.43
CA THR A 110 -7.73 2.86 -3.44
C THR A 110 -6.89 4.10 -3.77
N GLY A 111 -7.18 5.21 -3.10
CA GLY A 111 -6.38 6.44 -3.21
C GLY A 111 -4.90 6.23 -2.87
N VAL A 112 -4.59 5.27 -1.99
CA VAL A 112 -3.20 4.93 -1.65
C VAL A 112 -2.49 4.27 -2.82
N GLU A 113 -3.12 3.35 -3.57
CA GLU A 113 -2.48 2.78 -4.77
C GLU A 113 -2.35 3.80 -5.90
N VAL A 114 -3.32 4.73 -6.02
CA VAL A 114 -3.20 5.84 -6.97
C VAL A 114 -1.96 6.68 -6.65
N LEU A 115 -1.76 7.08 -5.39
CA LEU A 115 -0.60 7.88 -4.99
C LEU A 115 0.71 7.10 -5.03
N ALA A 116 0.69 5.82 -4.67
CA ALA A 116 1.84 4.94 -4.87
C ALA A 116 2.21 4.82 -6.36
N GLY A 117 1.21 4.74 -7.25
CA GLY A 117 1.41 4.76 -8.70
C GLY A 117 1.97 6.07 -9.21
N LEU A 118 1.51 7.21 -8.68
CA LEU A 118 2.09 8.52 -8.95
C LEU A 118 3.57 8.55 -8.56
N HIS A 119 3.89 8.21 -7.31
CA HIS A 119 5.27 8.17 -6.83
C HIS A 119 6.15 7.24 -7.67
N TRP A 120 5.64 6.06 -8.02
CA TRP A 120 6.35 5.09 -8.85
C TRP A 120 6.65 5.67 -10.25
N TYR A 121 5.66 6.29 -10.90
CA TYR A 121 5.87 6.94 -12.19
C TYR A 121 6.90 8.08 -12.10
N LEU A 122 6.79 8.94 -11.10
CA LEU A 122 7.73 10.05 -10.88
C LEU A 122 9.17 9.54 -10.69
N ARG A 123 9.34 8.44 -9.94
CA ARG A 123 10.64 7.83 -9.69
C ARG A 123 11.25 7.22 -10.94
N TYR A 124 10.50 6.38 -11.65
CA TYR A 124 11.05 5.54 -12.72
C TYR A 124 11.00 6.19 -14.11
N TRP A 125 10.04 7.07 -14.39
CA TRP A 125 9.91 7.75 -15.68
C TRP A 125 10.42 9.19 -15.63
N CYS A 126 10.26 9.90 -14.51
CA CYS A 126 10.65 11.30 -14.40
C CYS A 126 11.96 11.53 -13.61
N GLY A 127 12.58 10.47 -13.10
CA GLY A 127 13.83 10.56 -12.33
C GLY A 127 13.71 11.46 -11.08
N SER A 128 12.52 11.54 -10.49
CA SER A 128 12.26 12.33 -9.28
C SER A 128 12.47 11.50 -8.01
N HIS A 129 12.70 12.18 -6.88
CA HIS A 129 12.87 11.55 -5.58
C HIS A 129 12.07 12.28 -4.50
N ILE A 130 11.43 11.52 -3.61
CA ILE A 130 10.59 12.07 -2.53
C ILE A 130 11.00 11.41 -1.22
N SER A 131 11.63 12.18 -0.33
CA SER A 131 12.00 11.77 1.03
C SER A 131 11.64 12.83 2.06
N TRP A 132 11.94 12.58 3.34
CA TRP A 132 11.81 13.59 4.37
C TRP A 132 12.76 14.76 4.11
N ASP A 133 12.37 15.96 4.58
CA ASP A 133 13.15 17.19 4.39
C ASP A 133 14.62 17.04 4.83
N LYS A 134 14.87 16.33 5.94
CA LYS A 134 16.22 16.08 6.46
C LYS A 134 17.04 15.04 5.67
N THR A 135 16.41 14.27 4.78
CA THR A 135 17.04 13.20 3.99
C THR A 135 16.96 13.45 2.48
N GLY A 136 16.81 14.71 2.08
CA GLY A 136 16.82 15.14 0.67
C GLY A 136 15.51 15.76 0.18
N GLY A 137 14.42 15.64 0.93
CA GLY A 137 13.13 16.28 0.62
C GLY A 137 12.54 15.86 -0.74
N VAL A 138 11.78 16.78 -1.32
CA VAL A 138 11.12 16.59 -2.63
C VAL A 138 12.03 17.13 -3.75
N GLN A 139 12.62 16.22 -4.51
CA GLN A 139 13.49 16.50 -5.65
C GLN A 139 12.73 16.25 -6.95
N VAL A 140 12.09 17.31 -7.45
CA VAL A 140 11.25 17.29 -8.66
C VAL A 140 11.74 18.29 -9.73
N ALA A 141 12.98 18.76 -9.61
CA ALA A 141 13.56 19.72 -10.56
C ALA A 141 13.80 19.13 -11.96
N SER A 142 13.99 17.81 -12.05
CA SER A 142 14.14 17.06 -13.30
C SER A 142 12.82 16.78 -14.01
N MET A 143 11.69 17.28 -13.48
CA MET A 143 10.37 17.01 -14.04
C MET A 143 10.21 17.59 -15.46
N PRO A 144 9.69 16.79 -16.41
CA PRO A 144 9.35 17.27 -17.74
C PRO A 144 8.36 18.44 -17.71
N LYS A 145 8.37 19.25 -18.77
CA LYS A 145 7.34 20.27 -18.97
C LYS A 145 6.00 19.61 -19.30
N LEU A 146 4.90 20.30 -19.02
CA LEU A 146 3.58 19.90 -19.50
C LEU A 146 3.61 19.63 -21.02
N GLY A 147 3.05 18.51 -21.45
CA GLY A 147 3.04 18.02 -22.82
C GLY A 147 4.27 17.20 -23.22
N SER A 148 5.23 17.00 -22.32
CA SER A 148 6.47 16.25 -22.57
C SER A 148 6.73 15.11 -21.59
N PHE A 149 5.69 14.64 -20.89
CA PHE A 149 5.84 13.53 -19.96
C PHE A 149 6.22 12.23 -20.68
N PRO A 150 7.23 11.49 -20.17
CA PRO A 150 7.64 10.21 -20.73
C PRO A 150 6.48 9.23 -20.81
N ARG A 151 6.23 8.72 -22.02
CA ARG A 151 5.16 7.74 -22.27
C ARG A 151 5.50 6.39 -21.64
N VAL A 152 4.48 5.72 -21.14
CA VAL A 152 4.57 4.31 -20.76
C VAL A 152 4.33 3.41 -21.97
N GLN A 153 4.64 2.12 -21.86
CA GLN A 153 4.35 1.14 -22.92
C GLN A 153 2.83 1.06 -23.19
N ASP A 154 2.44 0.74 -24.42
CA ASP A 154 1.02 0.75 -24.84
C ASP A 154 0.13 -0.23 -24.04
N ALA A 155 0.70 -1.37 -23.60
CA ALA A 155 0.01 -2.31 -22.71
C ALA A 155 -0.32 -1.71 -21.32
N GLY A 156 0.33 -0.60 -20.96
CA GLY A 156 0.32 -0.02 -19.63
C GLY A 156 1.29 -0.73 -18.68
N VAL A 157 1.56 -0.09 -17.55
CA VAL A 157 2.34 -0.69 -16.46
C VAL A 157 1.38 -1.12 -15.37
N PHE A 158 1.42 -2.39 -15.00
CA PHE A 158 0.59 -2.98 -13.96
C PHE A 158 1.48 -3.39 -12.78
N VAL A 159 1.15 -2.91 -11.58
CA VAL A 159 1.92 -3.21 -10.36
C VAL A 159 0.98 -3.63 -9.25
N LYS A 160 1.16 -4.85 -8.74
CA LYS A 160 0.42 -5.34 -7.56
C LYS A 160 1.11 -4.88 -6.27
N ARG A 161 0.31 -4.57 -5.25
CA ARG A 161 0.84 -4.48 -3.89
C ARG A 161 1.25 -5.90 -3.44
N PRO A 162 2.47 -6.08 -2.90
CA PRO A 162 2.95 -7.42 -2.55
C PRO A 162 2.30 -7.99 -1.29
N ILE A 163 1.82 -7.14 -0.38
CA ILE A 163 1.19 -7.53 0.88
C ILE A 163 -0.11 -6.73 1.09
N PRO A 164 -1.11 -7.26 1.82
CA PRO A 164 -2.38 -6.57 2.00
C PRO A 164 -2.26 -5.33 2.89
N LEU A 165 -1.35 -5.33 3.87
CA LEU A 165 -1.14 -4.25 4.84
C LEU A 165 0.32 -3.80 4.86
N ASN A 166 0.56 -2.55 4.46
CA ASN A 166 1.82 -1.85 4.60
C ASN A 166 1.77 -0.99 5.87
N TYR A 167 2.41 -1.50 6.91
CA TYR A 167 2.46 -0.88 8.23
C TYR A 167 3.53 0.21 8.34
N TYR A 168 3.27 1.24 9.15
CA TYR A 168 4.25 2.28 9.45
C TYR A 168 4.13 2.78 10.89
N GLN A 169 5.26 3.25 11.43
CA GLN A 169 5.49 3.82 12.76
C GLN A 169 5.76 2.80 13.88
N ASN A 170 6.31 3.27 15.00
CA ASN A 170 6.34 2.54 16.27
C ASN A 170 5.62 3.41 17.31
N ALA A 171 5.04 2.82 18.35
CA ALA A 171 4.45 3.57 19.47
C ALA A 171 5.42 4.62 20.05
N VAL A 172 6.73 4.30 20.10
CA VAL A 172 7.75 5.24 20.61
C VAL A 172 7.99 6.43 19.69
N THR A 173 7.68 6.32 18.39
CA THR A 173 7.87 7.41 17.41
C THR A 173 6.98 8.61 17.74
N SER A 174 5.81 8.36 18.35
CA SER A 174 4.92 9.39 18.87
C SER A 174 5.65 10.37 19.80
N SER A 175 6.51 9.87 20.69
CA SER A 175 7.26 10.69 21.64
C SER A 175 8.59 11.18 21.09
N TYR A 176 9.36 10.30 20.42
CA TYR A 176 10.70 10.66 19.95
C TYR A 176 10.72 11.58 18.72
N THR A 177 9.65 11.60 17.93
CA THR A 177 9.63 12.34 16.65
C THR A 177 8.41 13.22 16.50
N PHE A 178 7.21 12.74 16.85
CA PHE A 178 5.96 13.43 16.51
C PHE A 178 5.44 14.38 17.60
N ALA A 179 6.03 14.36 18.81
CA ALA A 179 5.51 15.04 20.00
C ALA A 179 5.19 16.53 19.80
N TRP A 180 5.95 17.21 18.93
CA TRP A 180 5.85 18.64 18.69
C TRP A 180 5.38 18.99 17.27
N TRP A 181 4.85 18.02 16.53
CA TRP A 181 4.36 18.27 15.18
C TRP A 181 3.04 19.02 15.20
N ASP A 182 2.96 20.07 14.41
CA ASP A 182 1.71 20.71 14.05
C ASP A 182 1.03 19.98 12.89
N TRP A 183 -0.17 20.43 12.52
CA TRP A 183 -0.89 19.85 11.39
C TRP A 183 -0.12 19.96 10.07
N LYS A 184 0.60 21.06 9.84
CA LYS A 184 1.36 21.26 8.59
C LYS A 184 2.43 20.18 8.43
N ARG A 185 3.11 19.78 9.50
CA ARG A 185 4.07 18.67 9.45
C ARG A 185 3.39 17.31 9.30
N TRP A 186 2.26 17.10 9.99
CA TRP A 186 1.47 15.86 9.86
C TRP A 186 0.91 15.67 8.45
N GLU A 187 0.38 16.71 7.80
CA GLU A 187 -0.14 16.65 6.43
C GLU A 187 0.96 16.17 5.46
N LYS A 188 2.17 16.73 5.57
CA LYS A 188 3.32 16.27 4.77
C LYS A 188 3.67 14.80 5.03
N GLU A 189 3.59 14.33 6.28
CA GLU A 189 3.86 12.93 6.59
C GLU A 189 2.78 12.02 6.00
N ILE A 190 1.51 12.42 6.07
CA ILE A 190 0.38 11.65 5.53
C ILE A 190 0.47 11.55 4.01
N ASP A 191 0.82 12.64 3.34
CA ASP A 191 1.09 12.64 1.90
C ASP A 191 2.24 11.68 1.56
N TRP A 192 3.35 11.76 2.30
CA TRP A 192 4.48 10.87 2.12
C TRP A 192 4.10 9.40 2.35
N MET A 193 3.35 9.10 3.42
CA MET A 193 2.85 7.76 3.72
C MET A 193 2.06 7.18 2.54
N ALA A 194 1.14 7.97 1.98
CA ALA A 194 0.32 7.54 0.85
C ALA A 194 1.16 7.32 -0.42
N LEU A 195 2.16 8.18 -0.70
CA LEU A 195 3.11 8.01 -1.80
C LEU A 195 4.00 6.76 -1.65
N GLN A 196 4.34 6.36 -0.42
CA GLN A 196 5.03 5.10 -0.15
C GLN A 196 4.09 3.87 -0.16
N GLY A 197 2.78 4.08 -0.33
CA GLY A 197 1.79 3.00 -0.36
C GLY A 197 1.45 2.43 1.02
N ILE A 198 1.70 3.18 2.11
CA ILE A 198 1.34 2.81 3.48
C ILE A 198 -0.19 2.90 3.65
N ASN A 199 -0.79 1.85 4.20
CA ASN A 199 -2.25 1.76 4.41
C ASN A 199 -2.64 1.35 5.85
N LEU A 200 -1.66 1.16 6.73
CA LEU A 200 -1.86 0.89 8.14
C LEU A 200 -0.87 1.70 9.00
N PRO A 201 -1.01 3.03 9.07
CA PRO A 201 -0.27 3.85 10.02
C PRO A 201 -0.89 3.80 11.42
N LEU A 202 -0.07 3.98 12.46
CA LEU A 202 -0.56 4.21 13.81
C LEU A 202 -1.11 5.64 13.98
N ALA A 203 -2.10 5.81 14.86
CA ALA A 203 -2.73 7.09 15.17
C ALA A 203 -2.90 7.28 16.69
N PHE A 204 -1.81 7.67 17.36
CA PHE A 204 -1.77 7.80 18.83
C PHE A 204 -2.31 9.14 19.37
N THR A 205 -2.38 10.17 18.52
CA THR A 205 -2.69 11.54 18.94
C THR A 205 -4.08 11.65 19.57
N GLY A 206 -4.15 12.17 20.80
CA GLY A 206 -5.40 12.50 21.49
C GLY A 206 -6.02 11.37 22.33
N GLN A 207 -5.34 10.23 22.45
CA GLN A 207 -5.81 9.12 23.30
C GLN A 207 -5.95 9.53 24.78
N GLU A 208 -5.13 10.47 25.26
CA GLU A 208 -5.12 10.94 26.66
C GLU A 208 -6.44 11.63 27.01
N THR A 209 -7.03 12.37 26.06
CA THR A 209 -8.36 13.00 26.23
C THR A 209 -9.46 11.95 26.36
N ILE A 210 -9.35 10.82 25.67
CA ILE A 210 -10.30 9.72 25.80
C ILE A 210 -10.18 9.09 27.20
N TRP A 211 -8.95 8.84 27.66
CA TRP A 211 -8.69 8.34 29.01
C TRP A 211 -9.22 9.27 30.10
N GLN A 212 -9.02 10.58 29.95
CA GLN A 212 -9.57 11.57 30.89
C GLN A 212 -11.10 11.45 31.01
N LYS A 213 -11.81 11.32 29.89
CA LYS A 213 -13.28 11.13 29.89
C LYS A 213 -13.69 9.83 30.54
N VAL A 214 -12.98 8.73 30.26
CA VAL A 214 -13.24 7.43 30.88
C VAL A 214 -13.09 7.53 32.40
N PHE A 215 -12.01 8.17 32.87
CA PHE A 215 -11.78 8.32 34.31
C PHE A 215 -12.81 9.22 35.00
N GLN A 216 -13.27 10.28 34.34
CA GLN A 216 -14.34 11.14 34.85
C GLN A 216 -15.68 10.41 35.01
N VAL A 217 -15.99 9.45 34.13
CA VAL A 217 -17.25 8.70 34.21
C VAL A 217 -17.13 7.51 35.16
N ALA A 218 -15.97 6.85 35.20
CA ALA A 218 -15.81 5.61 35.95
C ALA A 218 -15.39 5.81 37.42
N PHE A 219 -14.82 6.97 37.78
CA PHE A 219 -14.23 7.20 39.10
C PHE A 219 -14.61 8.53 39.76
N CYS A 220 -15.63 9.24 39.25
CA CYS A 220 -16.29 10.36 39.94
C CYS A 220 -17.78 10.04 40.10
#